data_AF-A0A2Z5FZ01-F1
#
_entry.id   AF-A0A2Z5FZ01-F1
#
_cell.length_a   1.000
_cell.length_b   1.000
_cell.length_c   1.000
_cell.angle_alpha   90.00
_cell.angle_beta   90.00
_cell.angle_gamma   90.00
#
_symmetry.space_group_name_H-M   'P 1'
#
loop_
_entity.id
_entity.type
_entity.pdbx_description
1 polymer ?
#
loop_
_entity_poly.entity_id
_entity_poly.type
_entity_poly.pdbx_seq_one_letter_code
_entity_poly.pdbx_strand_id
1 'polypeptide(L)'
;MDVARDALAADPAASLNSIANTAGVGAGTLYRHFPSRESLVLGVYRKEIDTLVALAPVLLSKQPPLRAFRSWCDRLAKFGRMKYGVADIVHAATSEQENQEIYGPMLGAVHQLMEACEGSGEIRPGADPEDFLVLVGLLWRIPPNAAGEARVKRLLAVAFRGLGAKD
;
A
#
# COMPACT_ATOMS: atom_id res chain seq x y z
N MET A 1 -0.38 -11.63 10.76
CA MET A 1 0.10 -10.58 9.83
C MET A 1 -0.52 -9.24 10.13
N ASP A 2 -1.85 -9.13 10.23
CA ASP A 2 -2.50 -7.83 10.51
C ASP A 2 -2.03 -7.17 11.81
N VAL A 3 -1.91 -7.93 12.89
CA VAL A 3 -1.37 -7.42 14.17
C VAL A 3 0.06 -6.90 14.01
N ALA A 4 0.90 -7.60 13.24
CA ALA A 4 2.28 -7.17 12.98
C ALA A 4 2.31 -5.89 12.13
N ARG A 5 1.45 -5.79 11.10
CA ARG A 5 1.27 -4.58 10.30
C ARG A 5 0.87 -3.39 11.15
N ASP A 6 -0.14 -3.54 11.99
CA ASP A 6 -0.64 -2.46 12.86
C ASP A 6 0.41 -2.06 13.90
N ALA A 7 1.10 -3.02 14.50
CA ALA A 7 2.20 -2.75 15.43
C ALA A 7 3.33 -1.98 14.76
N LEU A 8 3.80 -2.40 13.58
CA LEU A 8 4.87 -1.72 12.83
C LEU A 8 4.46 -0.34 12.30
N ALA A 9 3.17 -0.14 11.99
CA ALA A 9 2.64 1.16 11.58
C ALA A 9 2.55 2.15 12.75
N ALA A 10 2.28 1.65 13.97
CA ALA A 10 2.21 2.47 15.18
C ALA A 10 3.60 2.75 15.78
N ASP A 11 4.44 1.73 15.84
CA ASP A 11 5.83 1.80 16.30
C ASP A 11 6.72 0.96 15.38
N PRO A 12 7.52 1.60 14.52
CA PRO A 12 8.46 0.89 13.66
C PRO A 12 9.45 0.05 14.46
N ALA A 13 9.77 0.41 15.72
CA ALA A 13 10.69 -0.33 16.57
C ALA A 13 10.07 -1.54 17.30
N ALA A 14 8.78 -1.84 17.07
CA ALA A 14 8.09 -2.94 17.71
C ALA A 14 8.87 -4.26 17.58
N SER A 15 9.10 -4.92 18.72
CA SER A 15 9.85 -6.17 18.79
C SER A 15 8.98 -7.37 18.42
N LEU A 16 9.61 -8.45 17.92
CA LEU A 16 8.95 -9.73 17.67
C LEU A 16 8.17 -10.23 18.90
N ASN A 17 8.74 -10.12 20.10
CA ASN A 17 8.08 -10.54 21.34
C ASN A 17 6.85 -9.68 21.67
N SER A 18 6.94 -8.36 21.51
CA SER A 18 5.78 -7.46 21.67
C SER A 18 4.66 -7.84 20.70
N ILE A 19 5.03 -8.07 19.43
CA ILE A 19 4.08 -8.46 18.38
C ILE A 19 3.46 -9.84 18.67
N ALA A 20 4.26 -10.82 19.12
CA ALA A 20 3.78 -12.15 19.50
C ALA A 20 2.73 -12.06 20.61
N ASN A 21 3.03 -11.29 21.66
CA ASN A 21 2.14 -11.06 22.79
C ASN A 21 0.83 -10.41 22.35
N THR A 22 0.90 -9.33 21.56
CA THR A 22 -0.30 -8.64 21.04
C THR A 22 -1.11 -9.55 20.12
N ALA A 23 -0.46 -10.43 19.36
CA ALA A 23 -1.12 -11.37 18.47
C ALA A 23 -1.69 -12.60 19.18
N GLY A 24 -1.43 -12.78 20.48
CA GLY A 24 -1.85 -13.96 21.23
C GLY A 24 -1.18 -15.25 20.77
N VAL A 25 0.01 -15.16 20.14
CA VAL A 25 0.77 -16.33 19.68
C VAL A 25 2.01 -16.52 20.53
N GLY A 26 2.39 -17.79 20.76
CA GLY A 26 3.65 -18.08 21.47
C GLY A 26 4.86 -17.58 20.69
N ALA A 27 5.84 -17.01 21.39
CA ALA A 27 7.08 -16.51 20.78
C ALA A 27 7.77 -17.58 19.92
N GLY A 28 7.82 -18.84 20.40
CA GLY A 28 8.38 -19.96 19.64
C GLY A 28 7.67 -20.23 18.30
N THR A 29 6.36 -20.02 18.22
CA THR A 29 5.61 -20.12 16.96
C THR A 29 6.00 -18.98 16.02
N LEU A 30 6.06 -17.75 16.52
CA LEU A 30 6.43 -16.59 15.71
C LEU A 30 7.86 -16.72 15.18
N TYR A 31 8.84 -17.09 16.01
CA TYR A 31 10.24 -17.28 15.61
C TYR A 31 10.43 -18.42 14.58
N ARG A 32 9.60 -19.48 14.62
CA ARG A 32 9.63 -20.54 13.59
C ARG A 32 9.20 -20.03 12.22
N HIS A 33 8.23 -19.11 12.16
CA HIS A 33 7.77 -18.52 10.91
C HIS A 33 8.62 -17.32 10.47
N PHE A 34 9.12 -16.55 11.42
CA PHE A 34 9.92 -15.34 11.21
C PHE A 34 11.16 -15.40 12.11
N PRO A 35 12.26 -16.00 11.63
CA PRO A 35 13.47 -16.16 12.42
C PRO A 35 14.11 -14.84 12.87
N SER A 36 13.76 -13.72 12.22
CA SER A 36 14.28 -12.39 12.51
C SER A 36 13.20 -11.33 12.35
N ARG A 37 13.46 -10.12 12.86
CA ARG A 37 12.51 -9.01 12.74
C ARG A 37 12.38 -8.57 11.29
N GLU A 38 13.49 -8.63 10.55
CA GLU A 38 13.58 -8.32 9.13
C GLU A 38 12.71 -9.30 8.32
N SER A 39 12.74 -10.60 8.63
CA SER A 39 11.89 -11.57 7.94
C SER A 39 10.40 -11.37 8.23
N LEU A 40 10.03 -10.93 9.44
CA LEU A 40 8.67 -10.50 9.75
C LEU A 40 8.27 -9.24 8.96
N VAL A 41 9.13 -8.21 8.94
CA VAL A 41 8.87 -6.96 8.21
C VAL A 41 8.67 -7.23 6.72
N LEU A 42 9.52 -8.07 6.11
CA LEU A 42 9.38 -8.47 4.71
C LEU A 42 8.12 -9.29 4.46
N GLY A 43 7.78 -10.22 5.36
CA GLY A 43 6.56 -11.00 5.27
C GLY A 43 5.31 -10.12 5.32
N VAL A 44 5.29 -9.13 6.21
CA VAL A 44 4.24 -8.12 6.29
C VAL A 44 4.21 -7.27 5.02
N TYR A 45 5.35 -6.78 4.55
CA TYR A 45 5.46 -5.96 3.34
C TYR A 45 4.91 -6.68 2.10
N ARG A 46 5.33 -7.92 1.84
CA ARG A 46 4.83 -8.73 0.72
C ARG A 46 3.32 -8.98 0.84
N LYS A 47 2.84 -9.35 2.03
CA LYS A 47 1.41 -9.57 2.26
C LYS A 47 0.57 -8.32 2.01
N GLU A 48 1.10 -7.15 2.35
CA GLU A 48 0.44 -5.87 2.12
C GLU A 48 0.35 -5.52 0.63
N ILE A 49 1.40 -5.78 -0.14
CA ILE A 49 1.39 -5.67 -1.60
C ILE A 49 0.33 -6.59 -2.19
N ASP A 50 0.34 -7.89 -1.83
CA ASP A 50 -0.64 -8.86 -2.32
C ASP A 50 -2.08 -8.41 -2.02
N THR A 51 -2.28 -7.85 -0.82
CA THR A 51 -3.58 -7.34 -0.39
C THR A 51 -3.99 -6.12 -1.21
N LEU A 52 -3.08 -5.19 -1.50
CA LEU A 52 -3.34 -4.03 -2.35
C LEU A 52 -3.71 -4.45 -3.78
N VAL A 53 -2.96 -5.38 -4.36
CA VAL A 53 -3.22 -5.90 -5.72
C VAL A 53 -4.60 -6.56 -5.78
N ALA A 54 -4.90 -7.45 -4.83
CA ALA A 54 -6.19 -8.14 -4.78
C ALA A 54 -7.37 -7.22 -4.45
N LEU A 55 -7.13 -6.03 -3.90
CA LEU A 55 -8.19 -5.12 -3.46
C LEU A 55 -8.90 -4.42 -4.62
N ALA A 56 -8.21 -4.17 -5.74
CA ALA A 56 -8.78 -3.49 -6.90
C ALA A 56 -10.08 -4.16 -7.42
N PRO A 57 -10.09 -5.46 -7.80
CA PRO A 57 -11.31 -6.12 -8.27
C PRO A 57 -12.38 -6.24 -7.18
N VAL A 58 -11.98 -6.41 -5.92
CA VAL A 58 -12.90 -6.47 -4.78
C VAL A 58 -13.63 -5.13 -4.57
N LEU A 59 -12.95 -4.00 -4.75
CA LEU A 59 -13.58 -2.69 -4.64
C LEU A 59 -14.50 -2.40 -5.82
N LEU A 60 -14.06 -2.73 -7.05
CA LEU A 60 -14.85 -2.54 -8.27
C LEU A 60 -16.15 -3.35 -8.25
N SER A 61 -16.16 -4.54 -7.64
CA SER A 61 -17.40 -5.32 -7.47
C SER A 61 -18.39 -4.76 -6.45
N LYS A 62 -17.99 -3.79 -5.61
CA LYS A 62 -18.78 -3.29 -4.48
C LYS A 62 -19.12 -1.81 -4.56
N GLN A 63 -18.46 -1.05 -5.44
CA GLN A 63 -18.51 0.40 -5.46
C GLN A 63 -18.43 0.93 -6.90
N PRO A 64 -18.94 2.15 -7.16
CA PRO A 64 -18.67 2.85 -8.42
C PRO A 64 -17.15 2.96 -8.67
N PRO A 65 -16.68 2.88 -9.94
CA PRO A 65 -15.27 2.83 -10.27
C PRO A 65 -14.41 3.91 -9.62
N LEU A 66 -14.81 5.18 -9.69
CA LEU A 66 -14.02 6.26 -9.10
C LEU A 66 -13.94 6.15 -7.57
N ARG A 67 -15.04 5.73 -6.92
CA ARG A 67 -15.06 5.50 -5.47
C ARG A 67 -14.17 4.31 -5.08
N ALA A 68 -14.17 3.25 -5.89
CA ALA A 68 -13.28 2.11 -5.73
C ALA A 68 -11.81 2.56 -5.86
N PHE A 69 -11.47 3.36 -6.87
CA PHE A 69 -10.12 3.83 -7.08
C PHE A 69 -9.63 4.73 -5.93
N ARG A 70 -10.46 5.67 -5.46
CA ARG A 70 -10.15 6.49 -4.28
C ARG A 70 -9.93 5.63 -3.03
N SER A 71 -10.78 4.63 -2.81
CA SER A 71 -10.65 3.69 -1.68
C SER A 71 -9.36 2.86 -1.75
N TRP A 72 -8.95 2.47 -2.96
CA TRP A 72 -7.69 1.78 -3.20
C TRP A 72 -6.49 2.68 -2.88
N CYS A 73 -6.50 3.94 -3.34
CA CYS A 73 -5.47 4.92 -3.00
C CYS A 73 -5.40 5.22 -1.50
N ASP A 74 -6.54 5.23 -0.79
CA ASP A 74 -6.56 5.36 0.67
C ASP A 74 -5.88 4.17 1.35
N ARG A 75 -6.06 2.94 0.82
CA ARG A 75 -5.34 1.75 1.32
C ARG A 75 -3.85 1.82 1.03
N LEU A 76 -3.47 2.31 -0.15
CA LEU A 76 -2.07 2.54 -0.53
C LEU A 76 -1.41 3.56 0.41
N ALA A 77 -2.10 4.65 0.71
CA ALA A 77 -1.64 5.66 1.67
C ALA A 77 -1.46 5.08 3.09
N LYS A 78 -2.38 4.23 3.55
CA LYS A 78 -2.27 3.54 4.84
C LYS A 78 -1.07 2.59 4.88
N PHE A 79 -0.85 1.82 3.80
CA PHE A 79 0.33 0.99 3.65
C PHE A 79 1.63 1.81 3.71
N GLY A 80 1.62 3.01 3.10
CA GLY A 80 2.73 3.95 3.16
C GLY A 80 3.16 4.34 4.57
N ARG A 81 2.24 4.37 5.55
CA ARG A 81 2.57 4.66 6.96
C ARG A 81 3.46 3.59 7.58
N MET A 82 3.13 2.32 7.33
CA MET A 82 3.96 1.19 7.77
C MET A 82 5.30 1.25 7.05
N LYS A 83 5.30 1.40 5.72
CA LYS A 83 6.53 1.44 4.91
C LYS A 83 7.46 2.58 5.31
N TYR A 84 6.94 3.76 5.71
CA TYR A 84 7.74 4.90 6.16
C TYR A 84 8.76 4.53 7.25
N GLY A 85 8.33 3.78 8.27
CA GLY A 85 9.16 3.46 9.43
C GLY A 85 10.14 2.31 9.23
N VAL A 86 9.92 1.46 8.22
CA VAL A 86 10.72 0.26 7.96
C VAL A 86 11.38 0.27 6.59
N ALA A 87 11.40 1.42 5.91
CA ALA A 87 11.87 1.55 4.54
C ALA A 87 13.30 1.06 4.35
N ASP A 88 14.21 1.38 5.28
CA ASP A 88 15.62 0.96 5.19
C ASP A 88 15.77 -0.57 5.28
N ILE A 89 14.94 -1.21 6.12
CA ILE A 89 14.93 -2.67 6.27
C ILE A 89 14.41 -3.33 5.01
N VAL A 90 13.30 -2.82 4.47
CA VAL A 90 12.73 -3.31 3.21
C VAL A 90 13.75 -3.12 2.09
N HIS A 91 14.32 -1.93 1.95
CA HIS A 91 15.27 -1.61 0.89
C HIS A 91 16.55 -2.47 0.96
N ALA A 92 17.11 -2.66 2.15
CA ALA A 92 18.30 -3.48 2.33
C ALA A 92 18.06 -4.97 2.04
N ALA A 93 16.81 -5.44 2.13
CA ALA A 93 16.47 -6.84 2.05
C ALA A 93 15.64 -7.24 0.81
N THR A 94 15.35 -6.30 -0.08
CA THR A 94 14.75 -6.55 -1.40
C THR A 94 15.77 -6.33 -2.51
N SER A 95 15.88 -7.31 -3.40
CA SER A 95 16.61 -7.19 -4.67
C SER A 95 15.85 -6.35 -5.70
N GLU A 96 16.55 -5.90 -6.74
CA GLU A 96 15.93 -5.21 -7.89
C GLU A 96 14.86 -6.09 -8.56
N GLN A 97 15.14 -7.40 -8.69
CA GLN A 97 14.18 -8.35 -9.24
C GLN A 97 12.89 -8.42 -8.42
N GLU A 98 12.98 -8.47 -7.09
CA GLU A 98 11.80 -8.48 -6.22
C GLU A 98 11.01 -7.17 -6.30
N ASN A 99 11.69 -6.04 -6.51
CA ASN A 99 11.00 -4.76 -6.73
C ASN A 99 10.21 -4.76 -8.05
N GLN A 100 10.77 -5.33 -9.11
CA GLN A 100 10.08 -5.52 -10.40
C GLN A 100 8.88 -6.47 -10.27
N GLU A 101 9.03 -7.58 -9.55
CA GLU A 101 7.97 -8.55 -9.28
C GLU A 101 6.80 -7.95 -8.48
N ILE A 102 7.07 -6.91 -7.67
CA ILE A 102 6.04 -6.14 -6.95
C ILE A 102 5.40 -5.07 -7.84
N TYR A 103 6.20 -4.43 -8.71
CA TYR A 103 5.76 -3.30 -9.51
C TYR A 103 4.70 -3.69 -10.55
N GLY A 104 4.93 -4.78 -11.30
CA GLY A 104 4.01 -5.24 -12.35
C GLY A 104 2.57 -5.50 -11.85
N PRO A 105 2.37 -6.28 -10.76
CA PRO A 105 1.05 -6.49 -10.17
C PRO A 105 0.37 -5.21 -9.66
N MET A 106 1.14 -4.28 -9.07
CA MET A 106 0.62 -2.98 -8.64
C MET A 106 0.16 -2.15 -9.84
N LEU A 107 0.91 -2.14 -10.93
CA LEU A 107 0.55 -1.49 -12.18
C LEU A 107 -0.73 -2.11 -12.77
N GLY A 108 -0.85 -3.44 -12.76
CA GLY A 108 -2.06 -4.14 -13.19
C GLY A 108 -3.31 -3.73 -12.40
N ALA A 109 -3.20 -3.58 -11.08
CA ALA A 109 -4.30 -3.11 -10.23
C ALA A 109 -4.71 -1.66 -10.56
N VAL A 110 -3.75 -0.76 -10.78
CA VAL A 110 -4.03 0.63 -11.20
C VAL A 110 -4.69 0.66 -12.56
N HIS A 111 -4.17 -0.11 -13.52
CA HIS A 111 -4.74 -0.19 -14.87
C HIS A 111 -6.21 -0.63 -14.82
N GLN A 112 -6.54 -1.70 -14.07
CA GLN A 112 -7.92 -2.17 -13.95
C GLN A 112 -8.87 -1.10 -13.36
N LEU A 113 -8.41 -0.35 -12.36
CA LEU A 113 -9.20 0.72 -11.75
C LEU A 113 -9.40 1.88 -12.73
N MET A 114 -8.36 2.26 -13.47
CA MET A 114 -8.43 3.33 -14.47
C MET A 114 -9.34 2.94 -15.63
N GLU A 115 -9.19 1.73 -16.19
CA GLU A 115 -10.03 1.22 -17.27
C GLU A 115 -11.52 1.25 -16.90
N ALA A 116 -11.88 0.84 -15.69
CA ALA A 116 -13.25 0.91 -15.20
C ALA A 116 -13.77 2.36 -15.05
N CYS A 117 -12.92 3.29 -14.63
CA CYS A 117 -13.27 4.72 -14.53
C CYS A 117 -13.42 5.36 -15.92
N GLU A 118 -12.59 4.99 -16.89
CA GLU A 118 -12.70 5.45 -18.27
C GLU A 118 -13.97 4.93 -18.93
N GLY A 119 -14.26 3.62 -18.78
CA GLY A 119 -15.46 3.00 -19.34
C GLY A 119 -16.78 3.55 -18.77
N SER A 120 -16.76 4.11 -17.55
CA SER A 120 -17.88 4.79 -16.93
C SER A 120 -17.93 6.31 -17.17
N GLY A 121 -16.89 6.88 -17.79
CA GLY A 121 -16.77 8.33 -18.03
C GLY A 121 -16.59 9.17 -16.76
N GLU A 122 -16.11 8.55 -15.68
CA GLU A 122 -15.79 9.22 -14.41
C GLU A 122 -14.40 9.88 -14.45
N ILE A 123 -13.50 9.40 -15.31
CA ILE A 123 -12.22 10.05 -15.65
C ILE A 123 -12.08 10.22 -17.17
N ARG A 124 -11.16 11.08 -17.60
CA ARG A 124 -10.83 11.28 -19.01
C ARG A 124 -10.00 10.10 -19.55
N PRO A 125 -10.30 9.58 -20.75
CA PRO A 125 -9.54 8.49 -21.34
C PRO A 125 -8.11 8.92 -21.75
N GLY A 126 -7.20 7.94 -21.77
CA GLY A 126 -5.87 8.07 -22.38
C GLY A 126 -4.78 8.51 -21.43
N ALA A 127 -5.01 8.47 -20.11
CA ALA A 127 -3.95 8.62 -19.12
C ALA A 127 -3.20 7.29 -18.96
N ASP A 128 -1.87 7.34 -18.84
CA ASP A 128 -1.06 6.14 -18.63
C ASP A 128 -1.16 5.66 -17.16
N PRO A 129 -1.54 4.39 -16.90
CA PRO A 129 -1.53 3.82 -15.56
C PRO A 129 -0.15 3.86 -14.88
N GLU A 130 0.93 3.77 -15.65
CA GLU A 130 2.30 3.83 -15.13
C GLU A 130 2.62 5.24 -14.61
N ASP A 131 2.27 6.28 -15.35
CA ASP A 131 2.43 7.66 -14.91
C ASP A 131 1.68 7.92 -13.60
N PHE A 132 0.45 7.40 -13.48
CA PHE A 132 -0.31 7.51 -12.25
C PHE A 132 0.38 6.78 -11.09
N LEU A 133 0.83 5.55 -11.30
CA LEU A 133 1.50 4.75 -10.27
C LEU A 133 2.80 5.43 -9.81
N VAL A 134 3.60 5.98 -10.72
CA VAL A 134 4.82 6.75 -10.41
C VAL A 134 4.47 7.98 -9.56
N LEU A 135 3.42 8.71 -9.94
CA LEU A 135 2.98 9.92 -9.23
C LEU A 135 2.60 9.64 -7.77
N VAL A 136 1.96 8.50 -7.49
CA VAL A 136 1.52 8.11 -6.14
C VAL A 136 2.50 7.16 -5.43
N GLY A 137 3.50 6.65 -6.13
CA GLY A 137 4.44 5.63 -5.65
C GLY A 137 5.36 6.10 -4.52
N LEU A 138 5.47 7.41 -4.30
CA LEU A 138 6.28 8.02 -3.24
C LEU A 138 5.49 8.48 -2.01
N LEU A 139 4.19 8.22 -1.93
CA LEU A 139 3.37 8.61 -0.78
C LEU A 139 3.90 8.05 0.55
N TRP A 140 4.57 6.90 0.53
CA TRP A 140 5.20 6.30 1.71
C TRP A 140 6.33 7.15 2.32
N ARG A 141 6.91 8.10 1.58
CA ARG A 141 7.95 9.01 2.11
C ARG A 141 7.39 10.14 2.97
N ILE A 142 6.07 10.27 3.03
CA ILE A 142 5.42 11.34 3.78
C ILE A 142 5.27 10.90 5.24
N PRO A 143 5.73 11.70 6.22
CA PRO A 143 5.63 11.34 7.63
C PRO A 143 4.19 11.04 8.07
N PRO A 144 3.93 9.98 8.86
CA PRO A 144 2.59 9.59 9.29
C PRO A 144 2.08 10.45 10.46
N ASN A 145 2.04 11.77 10.29
CA ASN A 145 1.49 12.73 11.24
C ASN A 145 0.38 13.56 10.58
N ALA A 146 -0.35 14.37 11.35
CA ALA A 146 -1.50 15.14 10.84
C ALA A 146 -1.17 16.00 9.60
N ALA A 147 0.02 16.63 9.58
CA ALA A 147 0.46 17.43 8.43
C ALA A 147 0.75 16.56 7.20
N GLY A 148 1.33 15.38 7.39
CA GLY A 148 1.58 14.39 6.35
C GLY A 148 0.29 13.78 5.80
N GLU A 149 -0.67 13.44 6.66
CA GLU A 149 -2.00 12.99 6.24
C GLU A 149 -2.71 14.02 5.38
N ALA A 150 -2.67 15.29 5.77
CA ALA A 150 -3.20 16.38 4.98
C ALA A 150 -2.46 16.53 3.64
N ARG A 151 -1.14 16.31 3.61
CA ARG A 151 -0.34 16.32 2.37
C ARG A 151 -0.73 15.18 1.43
N VAL A 152 -0.86 13.96 1.93
CA VAL A 152 -1.29 12.78 1.14
C VAL A 152 -2.65 13.05 0.49
N LYS A 153 -3.63 13.55 1.26
CA LYS A 153 -4.96 13.90 0.73
C LYS A 153 -4.87 14.93 -0.40
N ARG A 154 -4.05 15.98 -0.25
CA ARG A 154 -3.85 16.99 -1.30
C ARG A 154 -3.18 16.42 -2.55
N LEU A 155 -2.18 15.56 -2.40
CA LEU A 155 -1.48 14.94 -3.54
C LEU A 155 -2.39 14.00 -4.32
N LEU A 156 -3.15 13.15 -3.62
CA LEU A 156 -4.15 12.31 -4.26
C LEU A 156 -5.22 13.16 -4.97
N ALA A 157 -5.69 14.25 -4.35
CA ALA A 157 -6.63 15.16 -5.00
C ALA A 157 -6.04 15.80 -6.28
N VAL A 158 -4.75 16.14 -6.30
CA VAL A 158 -4.06 16.62 -7.50
C VAL A 158 -4.01 15.53 -8.58
N ALA A 159 -3.63 14.30 -8.21
CA ALA A 159 -3.58 13.17 -9.14
C ALA A 159 -4.95 12.90 -9.78
N PHE A 160 -6.01 12.80 -8.98
CA PHE A 160 -7.37 12.59 -9.48
C PHE A 160 -7.89 13.75 -10.34
N ARG A 161 -7.59 15.00 -9.99
CA ARG A 161 -7.91 16.15 -10.85
C ARG A 161 -7.16 16.09 -12.19
N GLY A 162 -5.91 15.63 -12.19
CA GLY A 162 -5.13 15.40 -13.42
C GLY A 162 -5.80 14.39 -14.37
N LEU A 163 -6.41 13.35 -13.81
CA LEU A 163 -7.23 12.38 -14.54
C LEU A 163 -8.58 12.95 -15.02
N GLY A 164 -8.94 14.18 -14.64
CA GLY A 164 -10.25 14.76 -14.94
C GLY A 164 -11.39 14.13 -14.12
N ALA A 165 -11.06 13.54 -12.97
CA ALA A 165 -12.06 12.97 -12.08
C ALA A 165 -13.07 14.03 -11.65
N LYS A 166 -14.36 13.70 -11.77
CA LYS A 166 -15.45 14.55 -11.26
C LYS A 166 -15.48 14.46 -9.72
N ASP A 167 -15.86 15.56 -9.08
CA ASP A 167 -16.06 15.62 -7.63
C ASP A 167 -17.35 14.88 -7.23
#